data_AF-A0A932PUY8-F1
#
_entry.id   AF-A0A932PUY8-F1
#
_cell.length_a   1.000
_cell.length_b   1.000
_cell.length_c   1.000
_cell.angle_alpha   90.00
_cell.angle_beta   90.00
_cell.angle_gamma   90.00
#
_symmetry.space_group_name_H-M   'P 1'
#
loop_
_entity.id
_entity.type
_entity.pdbx_description
1 polymer ?
#
loop_
_entity_poly.entity_id
_entity_poly.type
_entity_poly.pdbx_seq_one_letter_code
_entity_poly.pdbx_strand_id
1 'polypeptide(L)' 'MKDGSVASSPLFSDEERAVIALSTELTRDVHVSEETFAKAKGFLNERQLVELVVNVGVANMNNRITEAFWADLPED' A
#
# COMPACT_ATOMS: atom_id res chain seq x y z
N MET A 1 14.45 0.13 10.11
CA MET A 1 13.22 0.56 10.79
C MET A 1 13.25 -0.02 12.19
N LYS A 2 13.30 0.85 13.21
CA LYS A 2 13.30 0.43 14.62
C LYS A 2 11.85 0.03 14.99
N ASP A 3 11.72 -1.18 15.54
CA ASP A 3 10.70 -1.73 16.45
C ASP A 3 9.18 -1.52 16.28
N GLY A 4 8.67 -0.82 15.27
CA GLY A 4 7.22 -0.68 15.02
C GLY A 4 6.75 -1.33 13.71
N SER A 5 6.88 -2.65 13.54
CA SER A 5 6.38 -3.28 12.32
C SER A 5 4.86 -3.16 12.24
N VAL A 6 4.31 -2.86 11.05
CA VAL A 6 2.86 -2.86 10.80
C VAL A 6 2.24 -4.20 11.21
N ALA A 7 2.99 -5.31 11.19
CA ALA A 7 2.48 -6.62 11.62
C ALA A 7 2.24 -6.75 13.13
N SER A 8 2.94 -5.96 13.96
CA SER A 8 2.91 -6.08 15.44
C SER A 8 2.38 -4.85 16.16
N SER A 9 2.21 -3.72 15.48
CA SER A 9 1.73 -2.46 16.08
C SER A 9 0.25 -2.57 16.50
N PRO A 10 -0.15 -2.28 17.75
CA PRO A 10 -1.55 -2.35 18.17
C PRO A 10 -2.44 -1.25 17.57
N LEU A 11 -1.87 -0.30 16.82
CA LEU A 11 -2.60 0.83 16.23
C LEU A 11 -3.40 0.45 14.97
N PHE A 12 -3.15 -0.73 14.41
CA PHE A 12 -3.81 -1.19 13.18
C PHE A 12 -4.70 -2.40 13.47
N SER A 13 -5.92 -2.34 12.96
CA SER A 13 -6.82 -3.47 12.84
C SER A 13 -6.29 -4.51 11.85
N ASP A 14 -6.85 -5.72 11.87
CA ASP A 14 -6.46 -6.78 10.94
C ASP A 14 -6.76 -6.42 9.48
N GLU A 15 -7.85 -5.68 9.24
CA GLU A 15 -8.19 -5.12 7.94
C GLU A 15 -7.11 -4.13 7.46
N GLU A 16 -6.73 -3.15 8.29
CA GLU A 16 -5.71 -2.17 7.94
C GLU A 16 -4.36 -2.84 7.68
N ARG A 17 -3.99 -3.87 8.45
CA ARG A 17 -2.77 -4.65 8.19
C ARG A 17 -2.82 -5.35 6.85
N ALA A 18 -3.95 -5.94 6.48
CA ALA A 18 -4.11 -6.61 5.19
C ALA A 18 -4.02 -5.61 4.02
N VAL A 19 -4.66 -4.44 4.15
CA VAL A 19 -4.58 -3.35 3.17
C VAL A 19 -3.15 -2.82 3.02
N ILE A 20 -2.45 -2.58 4.14
CA ILE A 20 -1.06 -2.12 4.12
C ILE A 20 -0.15 -3.19 3.51
N ALA A 21 -0.35 -4.47 3.82
CA ALA A 21 0.45 -5.56 3.27
C ALA A 21 0.32 -5.63 1.74
N LEU A 22 -0.90 -5.62 1.21
CA LEU A 22 -1.14 -5.62 -0.24
C LEU A 22 -0.57 -4.37 -0.91
N SER A 23 -0.80 -3.19 -0.34
CA SER A 23 -0.27 -1.93 -0.88
C SER A 23 1.26 -1.92 -0.89
N THR A 24 1.87 -2.45 0.16
CA THR A 24 3.32 -2.54 0.32
C THR A 24 3.93 -3.49 -0.72
N GLU A 25 3.29 -4.64 -0.95
CA GLU A 25 3.77 -5.61 -1.94
C GLU A 25 3.63 -5.05 -3.36
N LEU A 26 2.46 -4.50 -3.72
CA LEU A 26 2.23 -3.81 -5.01
C LEU A 26 3.21 -2.66 -5.29
N THR A 27 3.72 -2.02 -4.24
CA THR A 27 4.70 -0.93 -4.35
C THR A 27 6.10 -1.46 -4.64
N ARG A 28 6.45 -2.62 -4.08
CA ARG A 28 7.78 -3.24 -4.19
C ARG A 28 7.92 -4.15 -5.40
N ASP A 29 6.85 -4.84 -5.75
CA ASP A 29 6.76 -5.77 -6.87
C ASP A 29 5.41 -5.62 -7.57
N VAL A 30 5.42 -5.68 -8.90
CA VAL A 30 4.20 -5.67 -9.71
C VAL A 30 3.42 -6.98 -9.58
N HIS A 31 4.12 -8.08 -9.24
CA HIS A 31 3.52 -9.40 -9.07
C HIS A 31 3.31 -9.70 -7.59
N VAL A 32 2.09 -9.44 -7.11
CA VAL A 32 1.72 -9.78 -5.73
C VAL A 32 1.38 -11.26 -5.58
N SER A 33 1.71 -11.79 -4.41
CA SER A 33 1.35 -13.15 -4.02
C SER A 33 -0.16 -13.32 -3.88
N GLU A 34 -0.65 -14.52 -4.24
CA GLU A 34 -2.06 -14.90 -4.04
C GLU A 34 -2.45 -14.83 -2.56
N GLU A 35 -1.52 -15.14 -1.65
CA GLU A 35 -1.75 -15.09 -0.20
C GLU A 35 -2.08 -13.67 0.28
N THR A 36 -1.26 -12.68 -0.08
CA THR A 36 -1.49 -11.29 0.31
C THR A 36 -2.79 -10.75 -0.30
N PHE A 37 -3.06 -11.07 -1.57
CA PHE A 37 -4.30 -10.67 -2.23
C PHE A 37 -5.53 -11.30 -1.55
N ALA A 38 -5.48 -12.60 -1.24
CA ALA A 38 -6.56 -13.32 -0.58
C ALA A 38 -6.84 -12.77 0.83
N LYS A 39 -5.80 -12.38 1.59
CA LYS A 39 -5.96 -11.74 2.89
C LYS A 39 -6.72 -10.42 2.80
N ALA A 40 -6.37 -9.54 1.85
CA ALA A 40 -7.10 -8.29 1.64
C ALA A 40 -8.55 -8.53 1.18
N LYS A 41 -8.77 -9.52 0.30
CA LYS A 41 -10.11 -9.94 -0.16
C LYS A 41 -11.00 -10.49 0.97
N GLY A 42 -10.41 -10.96 2.07
CA GLY A 42 -11.16 -11.35 3.27
C GLY A 42 -11.91 -10.19 3.94
N PHE A 43 -11.46 -8.95 3.72
CA PHE A 43 -12.04 -7.73 4.29
C PHE A 43 -12.70 -6.82 3.24
N LEU A 44 -12.14 -6.77 2.03
CA LEU A 44 -12.58 -5.88 0.97
C LEU A 44 -13.42 -6.61 -0.08
N ASN A 45 -14.50 -5.95 -0.54
CA ASN A 45 -15.22 -6.41 -1.73
C ASN A 45 -14.44 -6.14 -3.03
N GLU A 46 -14.91 -6.68 -4.15
CA GLU A 46 -14.22 -6.58 -5.44
C GLU A 46 -13.99 -5.13 -5.90
N ARG A 47 -15.00 -4.26 -5.75
CA ARG A 47 -14.87 -2.84 -6.09
C ARG A 47 -13.79 -2.18 -5.24
N GLN A 48 -13.77 -2.42 -3.92
CA GLN A 48 -12.78 -1.86 -3.01
C GLN A 48 -11.36 -2.36 -3.32
N LEU A 49 -11.21 -3.63 -3.73
CA LEU A 49 -9.91 -4.16 -4.19
C LEU A 49 -9.42 -3.46 -5.45
N VAL A 50 -10.31 -3.24 -6.43
CA VAL A 50 -9.95 -2.48 -7.64
C VAL A 50 -9.53 -1.05 -7.29
N GLU A 51 -10.29 -0.37 -6.43
CA GLU A 51 -9.97 0.98 -5.96
C GLU A 51 -8.61 1.03 -5.24
N LEU A 52 -8.32 0.04 -4.39
CA LEU A 52 -7.03 -0.07 -3.71
C LEU A 52 -5.87 -0.21 -4.71
N VAL A 53 -5.98 -1.13 -5.66
CA VAL A 53 -4.92 -1.35 -6.69
C VAL A 53 -4.70 -0.08 -7.52
N VAL A 54 -5.78 0.59 -7.95
CA VAL A 54 -5.69 1.84 -8.71
C VAL A 54 -5.02 2.94 -7.88
N ASN A 55 -5.41 3.11 -6.61
CA ASN A 55 -4.81 4.11 -5.73
C ASN A 55 -3.31 3.88 -5.52
N VAL A 56 -2.89 2.63 -5.31
CA VAL A 56 -1.47 2.28 -5.21
C VAL A 56 -0.75 2.58 -6.53
N GLY A 57 -1.35 2.27 -7.67
CA GLY A 57 -0.83 2.61 -8.99
C GLY A 57 -0.61 4.12 -9.20
N VAL A 58 -1.60 4.93 -8.82
CA VAL A 58 -1.51 6.40 -8.90
C VAL A 58 -0.42 6.93 -7.97
N ALA A 59 -0.34 6.45 -6.72
CA ALA A 59 0.72 6.83 -5.80
C ALA A 59 2.11 6.46 -6.37
N ASN A 60 2.24 5.25 -6.92
CA ASN A 60 3.46 4.78 -7.57
C ASN A 60 3.87 5.64 -8.77
N MET A 61 2.92 6.07 -9.59
CA MET A 61 3.16 6.98 -10.71
C MET A 61 3.62 8.36 -10.19
N ASN A 62 2.90 8.93 -9.22
CA ASN A 62 3.25 10.22 -8.64
C ASN A 62 4.66 10.20 -8.04
N ASN A 63 4.99 9.17 -7.24
CA ASN A 63 6.33 9.00 -6.67
C ASN A 63 7.42 9.03 -7.77
N ARG A 64 7.19 8.36 -8.90
CA ARG A 64 8.16 8.35 -10.02
C ARG A 64 8.33 9.74 -10.63
N ILE A 65 7.24 10.49 -10.78
CA ILE A 65 7.29 11.85 -11.33
C ILE A 65 8.01 12.78 -10.36
N THR A 66 7.59 12.82 -9.09
CA THR A 66 8.15 13.75 -8.09
C THR A 66 9.63 13.49 -7.86
N GLU A 67 10.04 12.22 -7.76
CA GLU A 67 11.45 11.85 -7.57
C GLU A 67 12.30 12.15 -8.82
N ALA A 68 11.77 11.91 -10.03
CA ALA A 68 12.49 12.20 -11.27
C ALA A 68 12.76 13.69 -11.49
N PHE A 69 11.96 14.56 -10.88
CA PHE A 69 12.06 16.01 -11.02
C PHE A 69 12.48 16.73 -9.73
N TRP A 70 12.94 16.00 -8.70
CA TRP A 70 13.36 16.56 -7.41
C TRP A 70 12.36 17.56 -6.85
N ALA A 71 11.07 17.21 -6.88
CA ALA A 71 10.02 18.09 -6.43
C ALA A 71 10.25 18.50 -4.97
N ASP A 72 10.32 19.81 -4.72
CA ASP A 72 10.45 20.35 -3.38
C ASP A 72 9.16 20.13 -2.58
N LEU A 73 9.31 19.94 -1.27
CA LEU A 73 8.17 20.00 -0.35
C LEU A 73 7.75 21.47 -0.18
N PRO A 74 6.45 21.75 -0.02
CA PRO A 74 6.01 23.09 0.35
C PRO A 74 6.69 23.54 1.66
N GLU A 75 7.03 24.83 1.76
CA GLU A 75 7.34 25.42 3.06
C GLU A 75 6.03 25.55 3.85
N ASP A 76 6.02 25.05 5.10
CA ASP A 76 4.87 25.09 6.01
C ASP A 76 4.48 26.52 6.45
#